data_AF-A0A1H2PWM7-F1
#
_entry.id   AF-A0A1H2PWM7-F1
#
_cell.length_a   1.000
_cell.length_b   1.000
_cell.length_c   1.000
_cell.angle_alpha   90.00
_cell.angle_beta   90.00
_cell.angle_gamma   90.00
#
_symmetry.space_group_name_H-M   'P 1'
#
loop_
_entity.id
_entity.type
_entity.pdbx_description
1 polymer ?
#
loop_
_entity_poly.entity_id
_entity_poly.type
_entity_poly.pdbx_seq_one_letter_code
_entity_poly.pdbx_strand_id
1 'polypeptide(L)'
;MANEYFLRMGDGERISMTKEQIIADLQEGSADAADLGNIPELSGDQIDKLADIIMNPNRLVSVEPGMEIPVTHDIGTLRIDGDQGNSGVGIPSSRLTGCMMHERGFGADTMELGHIDYSFKPVKPVIAQEQQAMEVCQQNMTVPLLYGAMPNLGLYYTPD
;
A
#
# COMPACT_ATOMS: atom_id res chain seq x y z
N MET A 1 32.97 17.93 -4.53
CA MET A 1 31.70 17.88 -3.75
C MET A 1 31.07 16.55 -4.08
N ALA A 2 30.63 15.78 -3.08
CA ALA A 2 29.90 14.54 -3.35
C ALA A 2 28.59 14.90 -4.07
N ASN A 3 28.15 14.06 -5.02
CA ASN A 3 26.83 14.25 -5.61
C ASN A 3 25.77 13.91 -4.56
N GLU A 4 24.81 14.83 -4.37
CA GLU A 4 23.66 14.63 -3.50
C GLU A 4 22.42 14.27 -4.33
N TYR A 5 21.54 13.47 -3.75
CA TYR A 5 20.31 12.98 -4.35
C TYR A 5 19.11 13.48 -3.55
N PHE A 6 18.06 13.90 -4.25
CA PHE A 6 16.82 14.37 -3.63
C PHE A 6 15.94 13.20 -3.21
N LEU A 7 15.50 13.21 -1.96
CA LEU A 7 14.61 12.21 -1.37
C LEU A 7 13.40 12.87 -0.73
N ARG A 8 12.39 12.06 -0.40
CA ARG A 8 11.21 12.50 0.34
C ARG A 8 11.01 11.65 1.57
N MET A 9 10.75 12.33 2.67
CA MET A 9 10.22 11.72 3.87
C MET A 9 8.71 11.49 3.64
N GLY A 10 8.16 10.41 4.19
CA GLY A 10 6.76 10.00 3.96
C GLY A 10 5.70 11.02 4.40
N ASP A 11 6.12 12.10 5.07
CA ASP A 11 5.33 13.26 5.48
C ASP A 11 5.34 14.43 4.46
N GLY A 12 6.05 14.27 3.35
CA GLY A 12 6.19 15.27 2.30
C GLY A 12 7.40 16.19 2.43
N GLU A 13 8.19 16.09 3.51
CA GLU A 13 9.47 16.80 3.62
C GLU A 13 10.45 16.30 2.55
N ARG A 14 11.29 17.22 2.03
CA ARG A 14 12.34 16.90 1.06
C ARG A 14 13.69 17.04 1.71
N ILE A 15 14.51 16.00 1.56
CA ILE A 15 15.89 15.97 2.06
C ILE A 15 16.87 15.71 0.91
N SER A 16 18.14 15.99 1.16
CA SER A 16 19.25 15.64 0.27
C SER A 16 20.21 14.71 1.01
N MET A 17 20.62 13.63 0.37
CA MET A 17 21.59 12.67 0.93
C MET A 17 22.66 12.33 -0.11
N THR A 18 23.88 12.05 0.37
CA THR A 18 24.93 11.46 -0.50
C THR A 18 24.64 9.98 -0.73
N LYS A 19 25.29 9.39 -1.75
CA LYS A 19 25.18 7.95 -2.01
C LYS A 19 25.54 7.12 -0.77
N GLU A 20 26.59 7.52 -0.04
CA GLU A 20 27.06 6.80 1.14
C GLU A 20 26.02 6.84 2.27
N GLN A 21 25.35 7.97 2.45
CA GLN A 21 24.28 8.10 3.43
C GLN A 21 23.07 7.22 3.05
N ILE A 22 22.71 7.18 1.77
CA ILE A 22 21.60 6.33 1.28
C ILE A 22 21.90 4.84 1.49
N ILE A 23 23.12 4.40 1.18
CA ILE A 23 23.52 3.00 1.38
C ILE A 23 23.51 2.64 2.86
N ALA A 24 24.02 3.51 3.73
CA ALA A 24 24.01 3.27 5.18
C ALA A 24 22.59 3.17 5.72
N ASP A 25 21.69 4.07 5.31
CA ASP A 25 20.27 4.07 5.70
C ASP A 25 19.54 2.80 5.24
N LEU A 26 19.78 2.36 4.00
CA LEU A 26 19.25 1.09 3.48
C LEU A 26 19.75 -0.12 4.27
N GLN A 27 21.04 -0.15 4.63
CA GLN A 27 21.62 -1.24 5.41
C GLN A 27 21.03 -1.29 6.81
N GLU A 28 20.93 -0.15 7.50
CA GLU A 28 20.36 -0.06 8.84
C GLU A 28 18.88 -0.48 8.85
N GLY A 29 18.07 0.11 7.98
CA GLY A 29 16.64 -0.18 7.91
C GLY A 29 16.33 -1.61 7.47
N SER A 30 17.08 -2.16 6.51
CA SER A 30 16.88 -3.55 6.08
C SER A 30 17.35 -4.58 7.11
N ALA A 31 18.41 -4.29 7.87
CA ALA A 31 18.87 -5.15 8.96
C ALA A 31 17.86 -5.18 10.12
N ASP A 32 17.31 -4.02 10.51
CA ASP A 32 16.26 -3.94 11.54
C ASP A 32 15.00 -4.72 11.12
N ALA A 33 14.56 -4.55 9.87
CA ALA A 33 13.44 -5.32 9.33
C ALA A 33 13.72 -6.84 9.28
N ALA A 34 14.95 -7.25 8.96
CA ALA A 34 15.35 -8.64 8.93
C ALA A 34 15.34 -9.28 10.32
N ASP A 35 15.83 -8.56 11.34
CA ASP A 35 15.82 -9.01 12.74
C ASP A 35 14.37 -9.14 13.26
N LEU A 36 13.56 -8.10 13.10
CA LEU A 36 12.14 -8.10 13.51
C LEU A 36 11.33 -9.19 12.80
N GLY A 37 11.60 -9.42 11.52
CA GLY A 37 10.93 -10.42 10.70
C GLY A 37 11.48 -11.85 10.89
N ASN A 38 12.63 -12.01 11.54
CA ASN A 38 13.39 -13.26 11.59
C ASN A 38 13.59 -13.89 10.20
N ILE A 39 14.01 -13.05 9.24
CA ILE A 39 14.28 -13.42 7.84
C ILE A 39 15.72 -13.05 7.46
N PRO A 40 16.29 -13.64 6.40
CA PRO A 40 17.64 -13.27 5.96
C PRO A 40 17.74 -11.78 5.57
N GLU A 41 18.88 -11.17 5.92
CA GLU A 41 19.24 -9.83 5.44
C GLU A 41 19.37 -9.78 3.90
N LEU A 42 19.19 -8.59 3.35
CA LEU A 42 19.45 -8.34 1.93
C LEU A 42 20.94 -8.52 1.61
N SER A 43 21.24 -9.13 0.47
CA SER A 43 22.61 -9.19 -0.04
C SER A 43 23.10 -7.82 -0.49
N GLY A 44 24.43 -7.66 -0.61
CA GLY A 44 25.03 -6.42 -1.14
C GLY A 44 24.46 -6.02 -2.51
N ASP A 45 24.29 -6.99 -3.42
CA ASP A 45 23.71 -6.73 -4.75
C ASP A 45 22.25 -6.24 -4.67
N GLN A 46 21.47 -6.72 -3.69
CA GLN A 46 20.10 -6.28 -3.47
C GLN A 46 20.07 -4.84 -2.92
N ILE A 47 20.97 -4.51 -1.99
CA ILE A 47 21.13 -3.14 -1.47
C ILE A 47 21.54 -2.18 -2.59
N ASP A 48 22.53 -2.56 -3.41
CA ASP A 48 22.97 -1.76 -4.56
C ASP A 48 21.81 -1.52 -5.53
N LYS A 49 20.99 -2.54 -5.79
CA LYS A 49 19.82 -2.42 -6.67
C LYS A 49 18.77 -1.44 -6.12
N LEU A 50 18.51 -1.47 -4.81
CA LEU A 50 17.59 -0.52 -4.17
C LEU A 50 18.14 0.91 -4.22
N ALA A 51 19.44 1.05 -3.97
CA ALA A 51 20.12 2.35 -4.04
C ALA A 51 20.04 2.95 -5.45
N ASP A 52 20.21 2.13 -6.50
CA ASP A 52 20.05 2.57 -7.89
C ASP A 52 18.63 3.07 -8.18
N ILE A 53 17.60 2.44 -7.61
CA ILE A 53 16.21 2.88 -7.75
C ILE A 53 16.00 4.22 -7.03
N ILE A 54 16.47 4.33 -5.79
CA ILE A 54 16.30 5.52 -4.94
C ILE A 54 17.04 6.73 -5.50
N MET A 55 18.24 6.51 -6.04
CA MET A 55 19.07 7.55 -6.65
C MET A 55 18.66 7.89 -8.10
N ASN A 56 17.64 7.23 -8.65
CA ASN A 56 17.21 7.45 -10.02
C ASN A 56 16.63 8.87 -10.17
N PRO A 57 17.19 9.73 -11.05
CA PRO A 57 16.71 11.11 -11.19
C PRO A 57 15.37 11.21 -11.94
N ASN A 58 14.88 10.10 -12.50
CA ASN A 58 13.63 10.10 -13.26
C ASN A 58 12.43 10.12 -12.32
N ARG A 59 11.49 11.02 -12.59
CA ARG A 59 10.23 11.13 -11.86
C ARG A 59 9.30 9.93 -12.07
N LEU A 60 9.44 9.24 -13.20
CA LEU A 60 8.70 8.03 -13.55
C LEU A 60 9.72 6.94 -13.90
N VAL A 61 9.55 5.78 -13.30
CA VAL A 61 10.34 4.58 -13.57
C VAL A 61 9.41 3.49 -14.10
N SER A 62 9.92 2.66 -15.00
CA SER A 62 9.22 1.52 -15.58
C SER A 62 10.13 0.31 -15.58
N VAL A 63 9.56 -0.86 -15.87
CA VAL A 63 10.27 -2.14 -16.01
C VAL A 63 10.16 -2.63 -17.46
N GLU A 64 11.02 -3.58 -17.81
CA GLU A 64 10.94 -4.28 -19.10
C GLU A 64 9.64 -5.10 -19.18
N PRO A 65 9.07 -5.30 -20.40
CA PRO A 65 7.90 -6.16 -20.56
C PRO A 65 8.14 -7.58 -20.00
N GLY A 66 7.19 -8.07 -19.21
CA GLY A 66 7.29 -9.35 -18.49
C GLY A 66 7.93 -9.25 -17.10
N MET A 67 8.39 -8.07 -16.69
CA MET A 67 8.94 -7.79 -15.36
C MET A 67 7.99 -6.93 -14.51
N GLU A 68 6.73 -6.76 -14.93
CA GLU A 68 5.70 -6.02 -14.21
C GLU A 68 5.39 -6.65 -12.85
N ILE A 69 5.04 -5.82 -11.89
CA ILE A 69 4.69 -6.23 -10.53
C ILE A 69 3.17 -6.10 -10.37
N PRO A 70 2.46 -7.15 -9.89
CA PRO A 70 1.04 -7.02 -9.58
C PRO A 70 0.80 -5.89 -8.58
N VAL A 71 -0.03 -4.93 -8.98
CA VAL A 71 -0.43 -3.82 -8.13
C VAL A 71 -1.75 -4.16 -7.45
N THR A 72 -1.71 -4.26 -6.13
CA THR A 72 -2.90 -4.45 -5.29
C THR A 72 -3.16 -3.21 -4.45
N HIS A 73 -4.43 -2.90 -4.22
CA HIS A 73 -4.85 -1.84 -3.30
C HIS A 73 -5.67 -2.45 -2.16
N ASP A 74 -5.25 -2.18 -0.93
CA ASP A 74 -6.01 -2.44 0.28
C ASP A 74 -7.09 -1.37 0.45
N ILE A 75 -8.26 -1.77 0.97
CA ILE A 75 -9.37 -0.87 1.34
C ILE A 75 -9.75 0.18 0.26
N GLY A 76 -9.52 -0.12 -1.02
CA GLY A 76 -9.28 0.93 -2.02
C GLY A 76 -10.46 1.87 -2.28
N THR A 77 -11.71 1.45 -2.02
CA THR A 77 -12.87 2.34 -2.11
C THR A 77 -12.75 3.56 -1.18
N LEU A 78 -12.14 3.37 -0.01
CA LEU A 78 -11.95 4.44 0.98
C LEU A 78 -10.77 5.34 0.65
N ARG A 79 -9.86 4.93 -0.24
CA ARG A 79 -8.81 5.82 -0.75
C ARG A 79 -9.40 6.98 -1.54
N ILE A 80 -10.61 6.81 -2.08
CA ILE A 80 -11.36 7.85 -2.79
C ILE A 80 -12.36 8.54 -1.85
N ASP A 81 -13.28 7.77 -1.26
CA ASP A 81 -14.41 8.30 -0.48
C ASP A 81 -14.04 8.69 0.97
N GLY A 82 -13.06 8.03 1.56
CA GLY A 82 -12.63 8.24 2.94
C GLY A 82 -11.95 9.59 3.15
N ASP A 83 -11.86 10.01 4.41
CA ASP A 83 -11.12 11.21 4.77
C ASP A 83 -9.60 10.97 4.84
N GLN A 84 -8.85 12.05 5.02
CA GLN A 84 -7.39 12.00 5.13
C GLN A 84 -6.90 11.22 6.37
N GLY A 85 -7.76 11.06 7.39
CA GLY A 85 -7.45 10.23 8.56
C GLY A 85 -7.42 8.74 8.23
N ASN A 86 -8.18 8.30 7.22
CA ASN A 86 -8.15 6.95 6.68
C ASN A 86 -7.38 6.84 5.34
N SER A 87 -6.43 7.75 5.10
CA SER A 87 -5.64 7.82 3.85
C SER A 87 -6.47 8.05 2.56
N GLY A 88 -7.69 8.59 2.70
CA GLY A 88 -8.57 8.92 1.58
C GLY A 88 -8.53 10.38 1.17
N VAL A 89 -9.15 10.70 0.03
CA VAL A 89 -9.16 12.06 -0.55
C VAL A 89 -10.49 12.79 -0.45
N GLY A 90 -11.50 12.21 0.19
CA GLY A 90 -12.81 12.81 0.44
C GLY A 90 -13.62 13.11 -0.82
N ILE A 91 -13.40 12.38 -1.91
CA ILE A 91 -14.17 12.50 -3.14
C ILE A 91 -15.36 11.53 -3.03
N PRO A 92 -16.61 12.01 -2.94
CA PRO A 92 -17.76 11.15 -2.76
C PRO A 92 -17.83 10.07 -3.84
N SER A 93 -17.71 8.80 -3.44
CA SER A 93 -17.77 7.68 -4.36
C SER A 93 -18.43 6.46 -3.72
N SER A 94 -19.27 5.77 -4.48
CA SER A 94 -19.83 4.51 -4.00
C SER A 94 -18.74 3.44 -3.94
N ARG A 95 -18.92 2.39 -3.14
CA ARG A 95 -17.97 1.25 -3.09
C ARG A 95 -17.72 0.64 -4.48
N LEU A 96 -18.78 0.43 -5.27
CA LEU A 96 -18.64 -0.07 -6.64
C LEU A 96 -17.86 0.91 -7.53
N THR A 97 -18.19 2.21 -7.47
CA THR A 97 -17.48 3.23 -8.24
C THR A 97 -16.00 3.28 -7.90
N GLY A 98 -15.67 3.27 -6.60
CA GLY A 98 -14.28 3.23 -6.12
C GLY A 98 -13.54 2.00 -6.64
N CYS A 99 -14.12 0.81 -6.52
CA CYS A 99 -13.52 -0.42 -7.05
C CYS A 99 -13.26 -0.33 -8.56
N MET A 100 -14.23 0.14 -9.34
CA MET A 100 -14.06 0.29 -10.79
C MET A 100 -13.05 1.38 -11.16
N MET A 101 -12.87 2.42 -10.35
CA MET A 101 -11.82 3.42 -10.56
C MET A 101 -10.43 2.80 -10.41
N HIS A 102 -10.22 1.96 -9.38
CA HIS A 102 -8.95 1.26 -9.20
C HIS A 102 -8.65 0.29 -10.35
N GLU A 103 -9.63 -0.50 -10.78
CA GLU A 103 -9.45 -1.41 -11.92
C GLU A 103 -9.20 -0.66 -13.23
N ARG A 104 -10.10 0.27 -13.61
CA ARG A 104 -10.17 0.82 -14.96
C ARG A 104 -9.40 2.11 -15.14
N GLY A 105 -9.29 2.90 -14.07
CA GLY A 105 -8.61 4.19 -14.07
C GLY A 105 -7.16 4.08 -13.64
N PHE A 106 -6.89 3.30 -12.59
CA PHE A 106 -5.54 3.18 -12.02
C PHE A 106 -4.79 1.94 -12.47
N GLY A 107 -5.48 0.97 -13.09
CA GLY A 107 -4.85 -0.24 -13.63
C GLY A 107 -4.38 -1.20 -12.54
N ALA A 108 -5.10 -1.28 -11.40
CA ALA A 108 -4.80 -2.26 -10.37
C ALA A 108 -5.08 -3.69 -10.87
N ASP A 109 -4.15 -4.61 -10.59
CA ASP A 109 -4.26 -6.03 -11.00
C ASP A 109 -5.15 -6.84 -10.07
N THR A 110 -5.30 -6.39 -8.82
CA THR A 110 -6.26 -6.91 -7.84
C THR A 110 -6.81 -5.77 -6.99
N MET A 111 -7.96 -6.03 -6.36
CA MET A 111 -8.61 -5.06 -5.49
C MET A 111 -9.05 -5.72 -4.20
N GLU A 112 -9.11 -4.94 -3.13
CA GLU A 112 -9.63 -5.38 -1.85
C GLU A 112 -10.77 -4.46 -1.38
N LEU A 113 -11.89 -5.09 -1.01
CA LEU A 113 -13.03 -4.45 -0.39
C LEU A 113 -12.93 -4.60 1.13
N GLY A 114 -13.14 -3.54 1.88
CA GLY A 114 -13.08 -3.58 3.35
C GLY A 114 -14.01 -2.56 3.98
N HIS A 115 -14.46 -2.85 5.19
CA HIS A 115 -15.19 -1.89 6.03
C HIS A 115 -14.24 -0.80 6.54
N ILE A 116 -14.76 0.38 6.87
CA ILE A 116 -13.96 1.55 7.27
C ILE A 116 -13.04 1.31 8.47
N ASP A 117 -13.50 0.54 9.45
CA ASP A 117 -12.68 0.14 10.60
C ASP A 117 -11.66 -0.97 10.31
N TYR A 118 -11.68 -1.55 9.11
CA TYR A 118 -10.85 -2.67 8.67
C TYR A 118 -10.78 -3.82 9.69
N SER A 119 -11.86 -4.08 10.45
CA SER A 119 -11.82 -5.00 11.60
C SER A 119 -13.01 -5.95 11.65
N PHE A 120 -12.76 -7.22 12.03
CA PHE A 120 -13.83 -8.22 12.10
C PHE A 120 -14.93 -7.88 13.12
N LYS A 121 -14.59 -7.20 14.22
CA LYS A 121 -15.53 -6.85 15.29
C LYS A 121 -16.63 -5.90 14.80
N PRO A 122 -16.32 -4.74 14.18
CA PRO A 122 -17.32 -3.85 13.59
C PRO A 122 -17.97 -4.41 12.32
N VAL A 123 -17.30 -5.27 11.56
CA VAL A 123 -17.89 -5.92 10.37
C VAL A 123 -19.01 -6.90 10.74
N LYS A 124 -18.88 -7.64 11.84
CA LYS A 124 -19.82 -8.72 12.22
C LYS A 124 -21.29 -8.28 12.25
N PRO A 125 -21.67 -7.17 12.92
CA PRO A 125 -23.06 -6.70 12.92
C PRO A 125 -23.63 -6.35 11.53
N VAL A 126 -22.77 -5.97 10.58
CA VAL A 126 -23.16 -5.51 9.23
C VAL A 126 -22.77 -6.48 8.13
N ILE A 127 -22.42 -7.73 8.47
CA ILE A 127 -21.85 -8.70 7.52
C ILE A 127 -22.73 -8.93 6.28
N ALA A 128 -24.06 -8.91 6.44
CA ALA A 128 -24.98 -9.10 5.32
C ALA A 128 -24.88 -7.94 4.30
N GLN A 129 -24.68 -6.70 4.77
CA GLN A 129 -24.47 -5.55 3.89
C GLN A 129 -23.12 -5.64 3.17
N GLU A 130 -22.09 -6.08 3.88
CA GLU A 130 -20.76 -6.30 3.31
C GLU A 130 -20.75 -7.41 2.26
N GLN A 131 -21.47 -8.51 2.49
CA GLN A 131 -21.66 -9.59 1.52
C GLN A 131 -22.38 -9.10 0.26
N GLN A 132 -23.44 -8.31 0.42
CA GLN A 132 -24.16 -7.73 -0.72
C GLN A 132 -23.27 -6.79 -1.53
N ALA A 133 -22.50 -5.93 -0.86
CA ALA A 133 -21.54 -5.04 -1.54
C ALA A 133 -20.47 -5.84 -2.29
N MET A 134 -19.95 -6.91 -1.67
CA MET A 134 -18.98 -7.80 -2.29
C MET A 134 -19.54 -8.48 -3.55
N GLU A 135 -20.75 -9.04 -3.47
CA GLU A 135 -21.40 -9.68 -4.61
C GLU A 135 -21.60 -8.70 -5.77
N VAL A 136 -22.12 -7.51 -5.49
CA VAL A 136 -22.32 -6.47 -6.52
C VAL A 136 -21.00 -6.07 -7.16
N CYS A 137 -19.93 -5.90 -6.39
CA CYS A 137 -18.62 -5.55 -6.94
C CYS A 137 -18.06 -6.70 -7.80
N GLN A 138 -18.09 -7.95 -7.30
CA GLN A 138 -17.61 -9.12 -8.06
C GLN A 138 -18.36 -9.31 -9.39
N GLN A 139 -19.67 -9.03 -9.44
CA GLN A 139 -20.45 -9.11 -10.69
C GLN A 139 -20.07 -8.05 -11.72
N ASN A 140 -19.42 -6.96 -11.31
CA ASN A 140 -19.11 -5.80 -12.17
C ASN A 140 -17.61 -5.61 -12.42
N MET A 141 -16.78 -6.49 -11.88
CA MET A 141 -15.32 -6.43 -11.96
C MET A 141 -14.75 -7.61 -12.74
N THR A 142 -13.57 -7.38 -13.32
CA THR A 142 -12.76 -8.40 -13.99
C THR A 142 -11.60 -8.85 -13.11
N VAL A 143 -10.96 -7.90 -12.41
CA VAL A 143 -9.84 -8.22 -11.53
C VAL A 143 -10.32 -8.96 -10.28
N PRO A 144 -9.49 -9.86 -9.71
CA PRO A 144 -9.82 -10.51 -8.45
C PRO A 144 -10.13 -9.49 -7.36
N LEU A 145 -11.31 -9.64 -6.74
CA LEU A 145 -11.74 -8.84 -5.61
C LEU A 145 -11.64 -9.67 -4.33
N LEU A 146 -10.84 -9.20 -3.39
CA LEU A 146 -10.64 -9.76 -2.05
C LEU A 146 -11.52 -9.01 -1.04
N TYR A 147 -11.76 -9.62 0.12
CA TYR A 147 -12.39 -8.94 1.25
C TYR A 147 -11.41 -8.89 2.42
N GLY A 148 -10.98 -7.70 2.83
CA GLY A 148 -10.01 -7.54 3.91
C GLY A 148 -10.63 -7.08 5.21
N ALA A 149 -10.10 -7.65 6.29
CA ALA A 149 -10.34 -7.25 7.66
C ALA A 149 -9.21 -7.83 8.53
N MET A 150 -8.85 -7.13 9.61
CA MET A 150 -7.85 -7.59 10.58
C MET A 150 -8.45 -7.74 11.98
N PRO A 151 -7.87 -8.58 12.84
CA PRO A 151 -8.15 -8.50 14.26
C PRO A 151 -7.40 -7.27 14.78
N ASN A 152 -7.99 -6.07 14.65
CA ASN A 152 -7.43 -4.83 15.21
C ASN A 152 -7.29 -4.99 16.73
N LEU A 153 -6.13 -5.47 17.19
CA LEU A 153 -5.92 -6.05 18.52
C LEU A 153 -6.33 -5.10 19.65
N GLY A 154 -6.17 -3.78 19.47
CA GLY A 154 -6.61 -2.77 20.43
C GLY A 154 -8.11 -2.85 20.75
N LEU A 155 -8.96 -3.22 19.78
CA LEU A 155 -10.40 -3.39 19.98
C LEU A 155 -10.79 -4.73 20.64
N TYR A 156 -9.85 -5.67 20.73
CA TYR A 156 -10.07 -6.99 21.35
C TYR A 156 -9.45 -7.12 22.74
N TYR A 157 -8.57 -6.19 23.14
CA TYR A 157 -7.86 -6.24 24.42
C TYR A 157 -8.71 -5.84 25.63
N THR A 158 -9.83 -5.14 25.43
CA THR A 158 -10.75 -4.73 26.50
C THR A 158 -12.14 -5.31 26.23
N PRO A 159 -12.80 -5.95 27.22
CA PRO A 159 -14.21 -6.33 27.10
C PRO A 159 -15.07 -5.08 26.87
N ASP A 160 -16.08 -5.20 26.00
CA ASP A 160 -17.10 -4.16 25.82
C ASP A 160 -17.93 -3.95 27.09
#